data_AF-A0A5E4FZG5-F1
#
_entry.id   AF-A0A5E4FZG5-F1
#
_cell.length_a   1.000
_cell.length_b   1.000
_cell.length_c   1.000
_cell.angle_alpha   90.00
_cell.angle_beta   90.00
_cell.angle_gamma   90.00
#
_symmetry.space_group_name_H-M   'P 1'
#
loop_
_entity.id
_entity.type
_entity.pdbx_description
1 polymer ?
#
loop_
_entity_poly.entity_id
_entity_poly.type
_entity_poly.pdbx_seq_one_letter_code
_entity_poly.pdbx_strand_id
1 'polypeptide(L)'
;DLSSKREIGKGLERGGLYYLAPDVPSIANSAVASPSFNLWHWCLGHPSKFILPHLQNFHSTISIPNNHVCTICPLAKHCRLSFPSSTISTNACFDLIHCD
;
A
#
# COMPACT_ATOMS: atom_id res chain seq x y z
N ASP A 1 26.16 5.25 -1.62
CA ASP A 1 25.71 6.01 -0.45
C ASP A 1 25.85 7.50 -0.75
N LEU A 2 24.76 8.27 -0.68
CA LEU A 2 24.71 9.64 -1.23
C LEU A 2 25.57 10.62 -0.40
N SER A 3 25.72 10.38 0.89
CA SER A 3 26.56 11.18 1.79
C SER A 3 28.05 10.84 1.65
N SER A 4 28.43 9.56 1.56
CA SER A 4 29.83 9.17 1.39
C SER A 4 30.31 9.08 -0.07
N LYS A 5 29.41 9.20 -1.05
CA LYS A 5 29.63 8.91 -2.48
C LYS A 5 30.22 7.52 -2.75
N ARG A 6 30.16 6.61 -1.78
CA ARG A 6 30.71 5.26 -1.89
C ARG A 6 29.83 4.40 -2.80
N GLU A 7 30.47 3.70 -3.73
CA GLU A 7 29.84 2.62 -4.50
C GLU A 7 29.44 1.48 -3.54
N ILE A 8 28.14 1.18 -3.49
CA ILE A 8 27.57 0.16 -2.60
C ILE A 8 27.48 -1.21 -3.28
N GLY A 9 27.73 -1.26 -4.58
CA GLY A 9 27.69 -2.47 -5.37
C GLY A 9 27.57 -2.19 -6.86
N LYS A 10 27.98 -3.17 -7.67
CA LYS A 10 27.93 -3.13 -9.13
C LYS A 10 27.00 -4.22 -9.64
N GLY A 11 26.10 -3.88 -10.56
CA GLY A 11 25.24 -4.86 -11.25
C GLY A 11 25.94 -5.43 -12.49
N LEU A 12 26.03 -6.74 -12.59
CA LEU A 12 26.52 -7.50 -13.74
C LEU A 12 25.33 -8.07 -14.50
N GLU A 13 25.17 -7.72 -15.77
CA GLU A 13 24.13 -8.28 -16.63
C GLU A 13 24.54 -9.68 -17.12
N ARG A 14 23.61 -10.64 -17.01
CA ARG A 14 23.72 -11.99 -17.59
C ARG A 14 22.34 -12.45 -18.04
N GLY A 15 22.15 -12.60 -19.35
CA GLY A 15 20.91 -13.16 -19.92
C GLY A 15 19.67 -12.29 -19.68
N GLY A 16 19.82 -10.98 -19.63
CA GLY A 16 18.75 -10.01 -19.38
C GLY A 16 18.47 -9.72 -17.90
N LEU A 17 19.21 -10.36 -16.98
CA LEU A 17 19.08 -10.16 -15.53
C LEU A 17 20.35 -9.50 -14.97
N TYR A 18 20.18 -8.52 -14.07
CA TYR A 18 21.28 -7.85 -13.39
C TYR A 18 21.54 -8.49 -12.02
N TYR A 19 22.76 -8.98 -11.81
CA TYR A 19 23.22 -9.63 -10.58
C TYR A 19 24.17 -8.72 -9.82
N LEU A 20 24.09 -8.67 -8.50
CA LEU A 20 25.08 -7.96 -7.70
C LEU A 20 26.44 -8.69 -7.78
N ALA A 21 27.50 -7.97 -8.14
CA ALA A 21 28.84 -8.55 -8.27
C ALA A 21 29.29 -9.17 -6.92
N PRO A 22 29.76 -10.43 -6.91
CA PRO A 22 30.13 -11.15 -5.69
C PRO A 22 31.42 -10.61 -5.03
N ASP A 23 32.20 -9.82 -5.77
CA ASP A 23 33.50 -9.29 -5.35
C ASP A 23 33.38 -8.14 -4.33
N VAL A 24 32.16 -7.66 -4.12
CA VAL A 24 31.84 -6.75 -3.01
C VAL A 24 31.45 -7.66 -1.84
N PRO A 25 32.13 -7.61 -0.67
CA PRO A 25 31.64 -8.32 0.51
C PRO A 25 30.18 -7.96 0.64
N SER A 26 29.30 -8.96 0.71
CA SER A 26 27.86 -8.75 0.81
C SER A 26 27.60 -7.85 2.00
N ILE A 27 27.56 -6.54 1.75
CA ILE A 27 27.06 -5.59 2.70
C ILE A 27 25.56 -5.76 2.55
N ALA A 28 25.06 -6.84 3.14
CA ALA A 28 23.69 -6.85 3.59
C ALA A 28 23.61 -5.64 4.51
N ASN A 29 23.22 -4.50 3.95
CA ASN A 29 22.67 -3.41 4.72
C ASN A 29 21.37 -3.99 5.28
N SER A 30 21.48 -4.78 6.35
CA SER A 30 20.39 -4.90 7.29
C SER A 30 20.28 -3.51 7.89
N ALA A 31 19.52 -2.66 7.22
CA ALA A 31 18.92 -1.55 7.91
C ALA A 31 18.07 -2.21 8.98
N VAL A 32 18.61 -2.34 10.19
CA VAL A 32 17.88 -2.68 11.41
C VAL A 32 17.04 -1.46 11.78
N ALA A 33 16.25 -0.99 10.83
CA ALA A 33 15.21 -0.02 11.05
C ALA A 33 14.00 -0.86 11.41
N SER A 34 13.64 -0.91 12.70
CA SER A 34 12.31 -1.33 13.10
C SER A 34 11.34 -0.33 12.47
N PRO A 35 10.65 -0.68 11.37
CA PRO A 35 9.89 0.29 10.62
C PRO A 35 8.76 0.75 11.54
N SER A 36 8.53 2.05 11.62
CA SER A 36 7.41 2.56 12.41
C SER A 36 6.10 1.99 11.86
N PHE A 37 5.08 1.90 12.70
CA PHE A 37 3.75 1.51 12.26
C PHE A 37 3.28 2.32 11.05
N ASN A 38 3.54 3.63 11.04
CA ASN A 38 3.16 4.52 9.94
C ASN A 38 3.83 4.10 8.62
N LEU A 39 5.11 3.71 8.66
CA LEU A 39 5.83 3.25 7.48
C LEU A 39 5.21 1.95 6.92
N TRP A 40 4.93 0.97 7.79
CA TRP A 40 4.21 -0.24 7.40
C TRP A 40 2.82 0.05 6.83
N HIS A 41 2.08 0.95 7.49
CA HIS A 41 0.75 1.36 7.06
C HIS A 41 0.77 2.00 5.67
N TRP A 42 1.76 2.84 5.35
CA TRP A 42 1.91 3.44 4.02
C TRP A 42 2.35 2.41 2.98
N CYS A 43 3.40 1.63 3.27
CA CYS A 43 3.95 0.63 2.34
C CYS A 43 2.93 -0.45 1.95
N LEU A 44 2.04 -0.83 2.86
CA LEU A 44 0.99 -1.84 2.62
C LEU A 44 -0.31 -1.26 2.02
N GLY A 45 -0.30 0.01 1.58
CA GLY A 45 -1.47 0.60 0.94
C GLY A 45 -2.61 0.92 1.91
N HIS A 46 -2.27 1.49 3.07
CA HIS A 46 -3.21 1.93 4.09
C HIS A 46 -4.16 0.82 4.58
N PRO A 47 -3.69 -0.35 5.07
CA PRO A 47 -4.54 -1.46 5.48
C PRO A 47 -5.59 -1.05 6.55
N SER A 48 -6.75 -1.71 6.53
CA SER A 48 -7.83 -1.38 7.48
C SER A 48 -7.45 -1.85 8.90
N LYS A 49 -8.03 -1.22 9.92
CA LYS A 49 -7.81 -1.59 11.33
C LYS A 49 -8.11 -3.05 11.64
N PHE A 50 -8.99 -3.68 10.85
CA PHE A 50 -9.38 -5.09 11.02
C PHE A 50 -8.30 -6.05 10.52
N ILE A 51 -7.50 -5.64 9.52
CA ILE A 51 -6.43 -6.47 8.94
C ILE A 51 -5.12 -6.28 9.71
N LEU A 52 -4.91 -5.13 10.34
CA LEU A 52 -3.68 -4.82 11.08
C LEU A 52 -3.28 -5.90 12.10
N PRO A 53 -4.17 -6.44 12.96
CA PRO A 53 -3.80 -7.49 13.92
C PRO A 53 -3.30 -8.77 13.24
N HIS A 54 -3.81 -9.10 12.03
CA HIS A 54 -3.31 -10.24 11.29
C HIS A 54 -1.87 -10.03 10.79
N LEU A 55 -1.44 -8.79 10.58
CA LEU A 55 -0.05 -8.48 10.20
C LEU A 55 0.94 -8.75 11.33
N GLN A 56 0.53 -8.65 12.59
CA GLN A 56 1.39 -8.98 13.74
C GLN A 56 1.78 -10.46 13.77
N ASN A 57 0.98 -11.34 13.18
CA ASN A 57 1.32 -12.75 13.03
C ASN A 57 2.52 -12.98 12.10
N PHE A 58 2.74 -12.08 11.13
CA PHE A 58 3.85 -12.18 10.17
C PHE A 58 5.06 -11.36 10.61
N HIS A 59 4.82 -10.24 11.30
CA HIS A 59 5.87 -9.36 11.79
C HIS A 59 5.56 -8.93 13.23
N SER A 60 6.16 -9.63 14.18
CA SER A 60 6.03 -9.37 15.63
C SER A 60 6.54 -8.00 16.08
N THR A 61 7.30 -7.30 15.23
CA THR A 61 7.84 -5.96 15.48
C THR A 61 6.84 -4.84 15.19
N ILE A 62 5.69 -5.14 14.58
CA ILE A 62 4.67 -4.13 14.28
C ILE A 62 3.86 -3.81 15.56
N SER A 63 4.13 -2.64 16.14
CA SER A 63 3.32 -2.09 17.22
C SER A 63 2.13 -1.31 16.65
N ILE A 64 0.91 -1.82 16.80
CA ILE A 64 -0.30 -1.15 16.31
C ILE A 64 -0.80 -0.16 17.38
N PRO A 65 -0.91 1.14 17.09
CA PRO A 65 -1.48 2.09 18.03
C PRO A 65 -3.00 1.93 18.11
N ASN A 66 -3.57 1.96 19.33
CA ASN A 66 -5.03 1.88 19.54
C ASN A 66 -5.81 3.01 18.84
N ASN A 67 -5.22 4.21 18.76
CA ASN A 67 -5.85 5.39 18.14
C ASN A 67 -5.03 5.89 16.95
N HIS A 68 -4.76 5.01 15.97
CA HIS A 68 -4.14 5.48 14.72
C HIS A 68 -5.10 6.37 13.93
N VAL A 69 -4.66 7.58 13.61
CA VAL A 69 -5.38 8.52 12.75
C VAL A 69 -4.56 8.76 11.49
N CYS A 70 -5.16 8.46 10.34
CA CYS A 70 -4.58 8.72 9.02
C CYS A 70 -5.56 9.57 8.22
N THR A 71 -5.08 10.70 7.70
CA THR A 71 -5.88 11.60 6.86
C THR A 71 -6.15 11.04 5.46
N ILE A 72 -5.31 10.13 4.97
CA ILE A 72 -5.42 9.53 3.63
C ILE A 72 -6.43 8.38 3.61
N CYS A 73 -6.49 7.57 4.67
CA CYS A 73 -7.44 6.46 4.79
C CYS A 73 -8.90 6.83 4.46
N PRO A 74 -9.51 7.88 5.07
CA PRO A 74 -10.88 8.25 4.74
C PRO A 74 -10.99 8.70 3.29
N LEU A 75 -10.01 9.41 2.73
CA LEU A 75 -10.05 9.85 1.33
C LEU A 75 -9.95 8.68 0.35
N ALA A 76 -9.07 7.71 0.62
CA ALA A 76 -8.80 6.57 -0.25
C ALA A 76 -9.84 5.44 -0.12
N LYS A 77 -10.47 5.31 1.06
CA LYS A 77 -11.40 4.22 1.37
C LYS A 77 -12.84 4.66 1.54
N HIS A 78 -13.16 5.92 1.21
CA HIS A 78 -14.54 6.36 1.21
C HIS A 78 -15.29 5.62 0.09
N CYS A 79 -15.99 4.56 0.47
CA CYS A 79 -16.94 3.92 -0.43
C CYS A 79 -18.12 4.87 -0.61
N ARG A 80 -18.52 5.08 -1.86
CA ARG A 80 -19.79 5.75 -2.14
C ARG A 80 -20.90 4.93 -1.47
N LEU A 81 -21.77 5.60 -0.72
CA LEU A 81 -22.98 4.95 -0.20
C LEU A 81 -23.79 4.37 -1.36
N SER A 82 -24.53 3.30 -1.09
CA SER A 82 -25.48 2.74 -2.04
C SER A 82 -26.38 3.84 -2.57
N PHE A 83 -26.65 3.81 -3.87
CA PHE A 83 -27.66 4.70 -4.44
C PHE A 83 -29.01 4.42 -3.75
N PRO A 84 -29.81 5.46 -3.47
CA PRO A 84 -31.18 5.23 -3.03
C PRO A 84 -31.92 4.44 -4.11
N SER A 85 -32.91 3.64 -3.68
CA SER A 85 -33.80 2.99 -4.63
C SER A 85 -34.48 4.02 -5.51
N SER A 86 -34.44 3.80 -6.82
CA SER A 86 -35.18 4.64 -7.76
C SER A 86 -36.68 4.51 -7.48
N THR A 87 -37.38 5.65 -7.40
CA THR A 87 -38.84 5.72 -7.31
C THR A 87 -39.49 5.99 -8.67
N ILE A 88 -38.69 6.17 -9.72
CA ILE A 88 -39.18 6.47 -11.05
C ILE A 88 -39.90 5.24 -11.61
N SER A 89 -41.19 5.42 -11.90
CA SER A 89 -42.05 4.44 -12.56
C SER A 89 -42.97 5.17 -13.54
N THR A 90 -43.45 4.46 -14.55
CA THR A 90 -44.32 5.01 -15.61
C THR A 90 -45.56 4.14 -15.80
N ASN A 91 -46.63 4.75 -16.28
CA ASN A 91 -47.93 4.08 -16.40
C ASN A 91 -48.32 3.79 -17.85
N ALA A 92 -47.66 4.43 -18.82
CA ALA A 92 -47.87 4.24 -20.25
C ALA A 92 -46.55 4.13 -21.02
N CYS A 93 -46.66 3.63 -22.26
CA CYS A 93 -45.53 3.58 -23.19
C CYS A 93 -45.01 4.99 -23.48
N PHE A 94 -43.68 5.14 -23.55
CA PHE A 94 -42.97 6.38 -23.88
C PHE A 94 -43.06 7.51 -22.83
N ASP A 95 -43.60 7.26 -21.64
CA ASP A 95 -43.61 8.23 -20.52
C ASP A 95 -42.20 8.58 -19.99
N LEU A 96 -41.24 7.67 -20.15
CA LEU A 96 -39.85 7.86 -19.76
C LEU A 96 -38.94 7.33 -20.87
N ILE A 97 -38.11 8.22 -21.42
CA ILE A 97 -37.11 7.91 -22.42
C ILE A 97 -35.74 8.22 -21.81
N HIS A 98 -34.85 7.24 -21.81
CA HIS A 98 -33.45 7.42 -21.42
C HIS A 98 -32.58 7.46 -22.67
N CYS A 99 -31.77 8.51 -22.81
CA CYS A 99 -30.77 8.65 -23.86
C CYS A 99 -29.42 8.92 -23.20
N ASP A 100 -28.41 8.15 -23.58
CA ASP A 100 -27.01 8.30 -23.13
C ASP A 100 -26.28 9.41 -23.90
#